data_AF-A0A9P5UD75-F1
#
_entry.id   AF-A0A9P5UD75-F1
#
_cell.length_a   1.000
_cell.length_b   1.000
_cell.length_c   1.000
_cell.angle_alpha   90.00
_cell.angle_beta   90.00
_cell.angle_gamma   90.00
#
_symmetry.space_group_name_H-M   'P 1'
#
loop_
_entity.id
_entity.type
_entity.pdbx_description
1 polymer ?
#
loop_
_entity_poly.entity_id
_entity_poly.type
_entity_poly.pdbx_seq_one_letter_code
_entity_poly.pdbx_strand_id
1 'polypeptide(L)'
;MNLGIRAPFHLITTQDHPATAPMVLCISNIIWPDTLSSPDGQQVNHVPLLEVTDGWYRLKAKLDSTMISALDRRKLCIGRKIAVVGCRLDTERKDPLEPLDAYESTKLILNGNSSQLAPWHTKLGFQRGPYVFAMHSLTPEGGNVALMDIVVLQVHPVAYFEFRIGPDGNKYQEGPRNDADEATCRENWRRKREAAESKLNEAHEKNVARYLSYADRLDQKASLATVSEEPPDNIDTLYDELEQSDSAGRVLSRMRGSTAVWLARYIRERLEKDQERVRDELEKEVNELCPPRVIRSFRVIGIQDSRTSKFPANRTAQLTIWDVVDLRLAEDKPRGYFEVGWRCLVTNLMPSSKKAWMGHERGSEIYLVTTRASKWQKLKTLE
;
A
#
# COMPACT_ATOMS: atom_id res chain seq x y z
N MET A 1 23.50 -30.88 -21.79
CA MET A 1 23.03 -30.19 -20.57
C MET A 1 24.22 -29.59 -19.80
N ASN A 2 25.11 -28.81 -20.43
CA ASN A 2 26.46 -28.59 -19.85
C ASN A 2 26.82 -27.14 -19.51
N LEU A 3 25.86 -26.21 -19.48
CA LEU A 3 26.12 -24.80 -19.10
C LEU A 3 25.23 -24.29 -17.95
N GLY A 4 24.28 -25.10 -17.44
CA GLY A 4 23.36 -24.67 -16.38
C GLY A 4 22.43 -23.50 -16.74
N ILE A 5 22.42 -23.05 -18.00
CA ILE A 5 21.58 -21.94 -18.45
C ILE A 5 20.13 -22.43 -18.60
N ARG A 6 19.25 -21.89 -17.76
CA ARG A 6 17.81 -22.17 -17.78
C ARG A 6 17.06 -21.14 -18.63
N ALA A 7 16.00 -21.60 -19.29
CA ALA A 7 15.13 -20.74 -20.09
C ALA A 7 14.30 -19.81 -19.20
N PRO A 8 13.85 -18.64 -19.70
CA PRO A 8 13.07 -17.68 -18.93
C PRO A 8 11.84 -18.25 -18.23
N PHE A 9 11.01 -19.03 -18.94
CA PHE A 9 9.83 -19.63 -18.32
C PHE A 9 10.19 -20.64 -17.26
N HIS A 10 11.29 -21.38 -17.44
CA HIS A 10 11.80 -22.23 -16.38
C HIS A 10 12.13 -21.43 -15.13
N LEU A 11 12.91 -20.36 -15.26
CA LEU A 11 13.30 -19.53 -14.12
C LEU A 11 12.09 -18.84 -13.47
N ILE A 12 11.07 -18.49 -14.24
CA ILE A 12 9.86 -17.83 -13.73
C ILE A 12 8.96 -18.81 -12.98
N THR A 13 8.71 -20.02 -13.51
CA THR A 13 7.83 -21.00 -12.87
C THR A 13 8.46 -21.63 -11.65
N THR A 14 9.79 -21.78 -11.63
CA THR A 14 10.54 -22.21 -10.44
C THR A 14 10.82 -21.07 -9.45
N GLN A 15 10.33 -19.85 -9.73
CA GLN A 15 10.49 -18.66 -8.88
C GLN A 15 11.96 -18.21 -8.68
N ASP A 16 12.88 -18.69 -9.51
CA ASP A 16 14.29 -18.27 -9.53
C ASP A 16 14.48 -16.87 -10.15
N HIS A 17 13.50 -16.39 -10.95
CA HIS A 17 13.52 -15.07 -11.57
C HIS A 17 12.13 -14.45 -11.68
N PRO A 18 11.94 -13.15 -11.43
CA PRO A 18 10.62 -12.53 -11.51
C PRO A 18 10.09 -12.45 -12.96
N ALA A 19 8.78 -12.69 -13.11
CA ALA A 19 8.04 -12.48 -14.36
C ALA A 19 7.99 -11.01 -14.80
N THR A 20 8.27 -10.07 -13.90
CA THR A 20 8.24 -8.63 -14.20
C THR A 20 9.39 -8.17 -15.09
N ALA A 21 10.42 -9.00 -15.26
CA ALA A 21 11.59 -8.66 -16.04
C ALA A 21 11.26 -8.50 -17.54
N PRO A 22 11.97 -7.63 -18.28
CA PRO A 22 11.79 -7.51 -19.71
C PRO A 22 12.11 -8.81 -20.44
N MET A 23 11.19 -9.25 -21.30
CA MET A 23 11.40 -10.43 -22.14
C MET A 23 10.73 -10.30 -23.49
N VAL A 24 11.22 -11.05 -24.47
CA VAL A 24 10.59 -11.19 -25.79
C VAL A 24 10.07 -12.60 -25.93
N LEU A 25 8.79 -12.72 -26.23
CA LEU A 25 8.08 -13.99 -26.39
C LEU A 25 7.54 -14.10 -27.81
N CYS A 26 7.34 -15.32 -28.29
CA CYS A 26 6.63 -15.58 -29.54
C CYS A 26 5.22 -16.09 -29.24
N ILE A 27 4.23 -15.63 -29.98
CA ILE A 27 2.87 -16.18 -29.90
C ILE A 27 2.87 -17.53 -30.62
N SER A 28 2.65 -18.63 -29.90
CA SER A 28 2.59 -19.97 -30.49
C SER A 28 1.16 -20.40 -30.83
N ASN A 29 0.16 -19.93 -30.09
CA ASN A 29 -1.25 -20.22 -30.35
C ASN A 29 -2.17 -19.12 -29.81
N ILE A 30 -3.42 -19.09 -30.31
CA ILE A 30 -4.51 -18.26 -29.79
C ILE A 30 -5.63 -19.21 -29.37
N ILE A 31 -5.96 -19.21 -28.08
CA ILE A 31 -6.95 -20.12 -27.49
C ILE A 31 -8.24 -19.35 -27.28
N TRP A 32 -9.27 -19.75 -28.00
CA TRP A 32 -10.64 -19.27 -27.84
C TRP A 32 -11.39 -20.27 -26.97
N PRO A 33 -11.78 -19.92 -25.74
CA PRO A 33 -12.53 -20.84 -24.89
C PRO A 33 -13.90 -21.10 -25.52
N ASP A 34 -14.35 -22.35 -25.48
CA ASP A 34 -15.65 -22.73 -26.01
C ASP A 34 -16.77 -21.97 -25.30
N THR A 35 -17.68 -21.36 -26.06
CA THR A 35 -18.92 -20.77 -25.53
C THR A 35 -19.84 -21.90 -25.07
N LEU A 36 -19.63 -22.38 -23.85
CA LEU A 36 -20.62 -23.22 -23.19
C LEU A 36 -21.67 -22.30 -22.58
N SER A 37 -22.90 -22.43 -23.06
CA SER A 37 -24.06 -21.79 -22.45
C SER A 37 -24.17 -22.29 -21.01
N SER A 38 -23.96 -21.41 -20.03
CA SER A 38 -24.35 -21.71 -18.65
C SER A 38 -25.84 -22.07 -18.62
N PRO A 39 -26.28 -23.04 -17.80
CA PRO A 39 -27.69 -23.42 -17.68
C PRO A 39 -28.62 -22.26 -17.30
N ASP A 40 -28.07 -21.16 -16.76
CA ASP A 40 -28.78 -19.93 -16.41
C ASP A 40 -28.93 -18.90 -17.56
N GLY A 41 -28.54 -19.24 -18.80
CA GLY A 41 -28.71 -18.35 -19.96
C GLY A 41 -27.83 -17.08 -19.95
N GLN A 42 -26.95 -16.91 -18.97
CA GLN A 42 -25.92 -15.87 -18.98
C GLN A 42 -24.80 -16.25 -19.96
N GLN A 43 -24.68 -15.48 -21.04
CA GLN A 43 -23.50 -15.52 -21.90
C GLN A 43 -22.28 -15.07 -21.09
N VAL A 44 -21.43 -16.01 -20.69
CA VAL A 44 -20.10 -15.69 -20.18
C VAL A 44 -19.27 -15.32 -21.41
N ASN A 45 -18.95 -14.04 -21.58
CA ASN A 45 -17.99 -13.60 -22.59
C ASN A 45 -16.62 -14.20 -22.25
N HIS A 46 -16.28 -15.31 -22.88
CA HIS A 46 -15.01 -15.97 -22.70
C HIS A 46 -13.89 -15.12 -23.32
N VAL A 47 -13.00 -14.62 -22.47
CA VAL A 47 -11.84 -13.83 -22.89
C VAL A 47 -10.79 -14.75 -23.53
N PRO A 48 -10.30 -14.45 -24.75
CA PRO A 48 -9.28 -15.27 -25.39
C PRO A 48 -7.97 -15.26 -24.60
N LEU A 49 -7.26 -16.39 -24.63
CA LEU A 49 -5.92 -16.52 -24.07
C LEU A 49 -4.88 -16.61 -25.20
N LEU A 50 -3.69 -16.09 -24.96
CA LEU A 50 -2.54 -16.37 -25.82
C LEU A 50 -1.75 -17.54 -25.26
N GLU A 51 -1.31 -18.44 -26.13
CA GLU A 51 -0.17 -19.28 -25.82
C GLU A 51 1.09 -18.59 -26.33
N VAL A 52 2.05 -18.39 -25.43
CA VAL A 52 3.33 -17.75 -25.72
C VAL A 52 4.48 -18.70 -25.42
N THR A 53 5.60 -18.53 -26.12
CA THR A 53 6.83 -19.32 -25.92
C THR A 53 8.06 -18.44 -25.81
N ASP A 54 8.99 -18.85 -24.94
CA ASP A 54 10.35 -18.32 -24.84
C ASP A 54 11.36 -19.04 -25.76
N GLY A 55 10.87 -19.99 -26.57
CA GLY A 55 11.66 -20.86 -27.45
C GLY A 55 11.96 -22.24 -26.88
N TRP A 56 11.71 -22.46 -25.58
CA TRP A 56 11.92 -23.76 -24.91
C TRP A 56 10.63 -24.30 -24.32
N TYR A 57 9.88 -23.47 -23.63
CA TYR A 57 8.62 -23.82 -22.98
C TYR A 57 7.49 -22.92 -23.47
N ARG A 58 6.27 -23.28 -23.08
CA ARG A 58 5.05 -22.54 -23.41
C ARG A 58 4.32 -22.21 -22.13
N LEU A 59 3.63 -21.07 -22.11
CA LEU A 59 2.70 -20.69 -21.04
C LEU A 59 1.48 -20.02 -21.66
N LYS A 60 0.34 -20.18 -20.99
CA LYS A 60 -0.89 -19.44 -21.32
C LYS A 60 -0.79 -18.03 -20.74
N ALA A 61 -1.40 -17.06 -21.41
CA ALA A 61 -1.37 -15.67 -21.04
C ALA A 61 -2.76 -15.03 -21.10
N LYS A 62 -3.14 -14.37 -20.00
CA LYS A 62 -4.34 -13.52 -19.88
C LYS A 62 -4.05 -12.16 -20.48
N LEU A 63 -5.05 -11.62 -21.17
CA LEU A 63 -4.97 -10.39 -21.93
C LEU A 63 -5.91 -9.33 -21.35
N ASP A 64 -5.50 -8.07 -21.44
CA ASP A 64 -6.42 -6.95 -21.28
C ASP A 64 -7.19 -6.65 -22.57
N SER A 65 -8.18 -5.76 -22.47
CA SER A 65 -9.03 -5.39 -23.61
C SER A 65 -8.26 -4.74 -24.76
N THR A 66 -7.12 -4.10 -24.50
CA THR A 66 -6.28 -3.51 -25.54
C THR A 66 -5.60 -4.58 -26.37
N MET A 67 -5.08 -5.62 -25.71
CA MET A 67 -4.49 -6.77 -26.39
C MET A 67 -5.54 -7.61 -27.12
N ILE A 68 -6.75 -7.77 -26.55
CA ILE A 68 -7.88 -8.42 -27.23
C ILE A 68 -8.23 -7.65 -28.51
N SER A 69 -8.39 -6.32 -28.44
CA SER A 69 -8.65 -5.51 -29.64
C SER A 69 -7.51 -5.62 -30.68
N ALA A 70 -6.27 -5.81 -30.23
CA ALA A 70 -5.14 -6.05 -31.13
C ALA A 70 -5.18 -7.44 -31.80
N LEU A 71 -5.78 -8.45 -31.16
CA LEU A 71 -6.08 -9.75 -31.79
C LEU A 71 -7.18 -9.61 -32.84
N ASP A 72 -8.28 -8.92 -32.51
CA ASP A 72 -9.40 -8.71 -33.43
C ASP A 72 -8.95 -7.97 -34.70
N ARG A 73 -8.07 -6.99 -34.53
CA ARG A 73 -7.44 -6.23 -35.63
C ARG A 73 -6.30 -6.99 -36.33
N ARG A 74 -6.04 -8.25 -35.97
CA ARG A 74 -4.97 -9.10 -36.50
C ARG A 74 -3.56 -8.48 -36.41
N LYS A 75 -3.33 -7.64 -35.39
CA LYS A 75 -1.98 -7.11 -35.08
C LYS A 75 -1.17 -8.13 -34.29
N LEU A 76 -1.84 -8.85 -33.39
CA LEU A 76 -1.28 -10.01 -32.69
C LEU A 76 -1.72 -11.27 -33.45
N CYS A 77 -0.75 -12.06 -33.90
CA CYS A 77 -0.98 -13.30 -34.64
C CYS A 77 0.05 -14.35 -34.24
N ILE A 78 -0.25 -15.62 -34.49
CA ILE A 78 0.68 -16.73 -34.32
C ILE A 78 1.99 -16.43 -35.11
N GLY A 79 3.13 -16.71 -34.49
CA GLY A 79 4.47 -16.43 -35.01
C GLY A 79 4.97 -15.01 -34.77
N ARG A 80 4.13 -14.07 -34.30
CA ARG A 80 4.59 -12.71 -33.95
C ARG A 80 5.36 -12.72 -32.63
N LYS A 81 6.45 -11.96 -32.61
CA LYS A 81 7.22 -11.69 -31.40
C LYS A 81 6.68 -10.45 -30.69
N ILE A 82 6.51 -10.55 -29.37
CA ILE A 82 6.08 -9.47 -28.49
C ILE A 82 7.14 -9.23 -27.44
N ALA A 83 7.54 -7.98 -27.26
CA ALA A 83 8.33 -7.54 -26.11
C ALA A 83 7.38 -7.13 -25.00
N VAL A 84 7.57 -7.68 -23.81
CA VAL A 84 6.70 -7.48 -22.65
C VAL A 84 7.55 -7.13 -21.43
N VAL A 85 7.04 -6.24 -20.59
CA VAL A 85 7.67 -5.85 -19.32
C VAL A 85 6.62 -5.82 -18.21
N GLY A 86 7.00 -6.15 -16.98
CA GLY A 86 6.11 -6.03 -15.83
C GLY A 86 4.97 -7.05 -15.84
N CYS A 87 5.16 -8.20 -16.48
CA CYS A 87 4.20 -9.29 -16.44
C CYS A 87 4.01 -9.79 -15.01
N ARG A 88 2.81 -10.25 -14.70
CA ARG A 88 2.52 -10.92 -13.42
C ARG A 88 2.27 -12.39 -13.67
N LEU A 89 2.53 -13.19 -12.65
CA LEU A 89 2.20 -14.61 -12.65
C LEU A 89 0.89 -14.78 -11.89
N ASP A 90 -0.09 -15.39 -12.54
CA ASP A 90 -1.36 -15.79 -11.96
C ASP A 90 -1.35 -17.31 -11.86
N THR A 91 -1.14 -17.81 -10.65
CA THR A 91 -0.95 -19.23 -10.38
C THR A 91 -1.94 -19.71 -9.33
N GLU A 92 -2.52 -20.87 -9.56
CA GLU A 92 -3.38 -21.54 -8.57
C GLU A 92 -2.56 -22.13 -7.42
N ARG A 93 -1.27 -22.41 -7.66
CA ARG A 93 -0.34 -23.01 -6.68
C ARG A 93 0.74 -22.01 -6.30
N LYS A 94 1.06 -21.93 -5.01
CA LYS A 94 2.09 -21.00 -4.51
C LYS A 94 3.51 -21.54 -4.63
N ASP A 95 3.67 -22.85 -4.74
CA ASP A 95 4.98 -23.50 -4.76
C ASP A 95 5.64 -23.39 -6.14
N PRO A 96 6.99 -23.43 -6.20
CA PRO A 96 7.73 -23.56 -7.45
C PRO A 96 7.26 -24.77 -8.26
N LEU A 97 7.06 -24.57 -9.56
CA LEU A 97 6.61 -25.62 -10.47
C LEU A 97 7.60 -25.80 -11.62
N GLU A 98 7.82 -27.06 -11.97
CA GLU A 98 8.48 -27.40 -13.22
C GLU A 98 7.67 -26.87 -14.41
N PRO A 99 8.32 -26.43 -15.51
CA PRO A 99 7.64 -25.61 -16.52
C PRO A 99 6.52 -26.34 -17.27
N LEU A 100 6.63 -27.67 -17.38
CA LEU A 100 5.62 -28.50 -18.03
C LEU A 100 4.37 -28.64 -17.16
N ASP A 101 4.53 -28.76 -15.84
CA ASP A 101 3.42 -28.85 -14.88
C ASP A 101 2.75 -27.48 -14.68
N ALA A 102 3.52 -26.39 -14.85
CA ALA A 102 3.03 -25.03 -14.75
C ALA A 102 2.06 -24.65 -15.90
N TYR A 103 2.12 -25.30 -17.06
CA TYR A 103 1.38 -24.88 -18.25
C TYR A 103 -0.15 -24.75 -18.05
N GLU A 104 -0.75 -25.65 -17.26
CA GLU A 104 -2.19 -25.63 -17.00
C GLU A 104 -2.57 -24.77 -15.79
N SER A 105 -1.73 -24.74 -14.76
CA SER A 105 -2.02 -24.10 -13.47
C SER A 105 -1.53 -22.66 -13.35
N THR A 106 -0.66 -22.23 -14.27
CA THR A 106 0.02 -20.94 -14.24
C THR A 106 -0.22 -20.16 -15.53
N LYS A 107 -0.66 -18.91 -15.39
CA LYS A 107 -0.92 -18.00 -16.50
C LYS A 107 -0.12 -16.72 -16.33
N LEU A 108 0.44 -16.21 -17.41
CA LEU A 108 1.04 -14.87 -17.44
C LEU A 108 -0.05 -13.82 -17.61
N ILE A 109 0.02 -12.71 -16.87
CA ILE A 109 -0.82 -11.53 -17.11
C ILE A 109 -0.01 -10.54 -17.93
N LEU A 110 -0.47 -10.27 -19.15
CA LEU A 110 0.13 -9.28 -20.05
C LEU A 110 -0.72 -8.01 -20.05
N ASN A 111 -0.05 -6.85 -20.02
CA ASN A 111 -0.69 -5.53 -20.13
C ASN A 111 -0.29 -4.90 -21.46
N GLY A 112 -1.26 -4.39 -22.22
CA GLY A 112 -1.06 -3.75 -23.52
C GLY A 112 -0.15 -2.53 -23.45
N ASN A 113 -0.28 -1.70 -22.41
CA ASN A 113 0.57 -0.52 -22.17
C ASN A 113 1.99 -0.87 -21.69
N SER A 114 2.27 -2.14 -21.45
CA SER A 114 3.61 -2.66 -21.17
C SER A 114 4.07 -3.70 -22.20
N SER A 115 3.43 -3.72 -23.37
CA SER A 115 3.70 -4.64 -24.46
C SER A 115 3.88 -3.92 -25.78
N GLN A 116 4.80 -4.38 -26.62
CA GLN A 116 4.94 -3.89 -28.00
C GLN A 116 5.40 -5.01 -28.93
N LEU A 117 5.15 -4.86 -30.23
CA LEU A 117 5.67 -5.80 -31.22
C LEU A 117 7.21 -5.73 -31.26
N ALA A 118 7.85 -6.90 -31.23
CA ALA A 118 9.30 -7.02 -31.38
C ALA A 118 9.67 -7.29 -32.84
N PRO A 119 10.81 -6.78 -33.33
CA PRO A 119 11.34 -7.15 -34.64
C PRO A 119 11.48 -8.67 -34.80
N TRP A 120 11.27 -9.18 -36.01
CA TRP A 120 11.25 -10.62 -36.29
C TRP A 120 12.55 -11.34 -35.89
N HIS A 121 13.70 -10.67 -36.00
CA HIS A 121 15.02 -11.23 -35.67
C HIS A 121 15.38 -11.13 -34.17
N THR A 122 14.55 -10.46 -33.35
CA THR A 122 14.82 -10.31 -31.92
C THR A 122 14.89 -11.67 -31.24
N LYS A 123 15.93 -11.90 -30.43
CA LYS A 123 16.11 -13.16 -29.70
C LYS A 123 15.00 -13.32 -28.66
N LEU A 124 14.46 -14.54 -28.53
CA LEU A 124 13.48 -14.85 -27.49
C LEU A 124 14.13 -14.90 -26.10
N GLY A 125 13.32 -14.62 -25.10
CA GLY A 125 13.66 -14.64 -23.68
C GLY A 125 14.06 -13.30 -23.10
N PHE A 126 14.75 -13.32 -21.96
CA PHE A 126 15.07 -12.10 -21.20
C PHE A 126 15.90 -11.10 -22.01
N GLN A 127 15.58 -9.83 -21.84
CA GLN A 127 16.18 -8.72 -22.58
C GLN A 127 16.94 -7.79 -21.64
N ARG A 128 18.04 -7.23 -22.15
CA ARG A 128 18.86 -6.25 -21.43
C ARG A 128 18.48 -4.85 -21.91
N GLY A 129 17.59 -4.17 -21.18
CA GLY A 129 17.34 -2.76 -21.43
C GLY A 129 15.99 -2.26 -20.91
N PRO A 130 15.90 -0.95 -20.62
CA PRO A 130 14.63 -0.33 -20.29
C PRO A 130 13.75 -0.24 -21.54
N TYR A 131 12.59 -0.89 -21.50
CA TYR A 131 11.54 -0.67 -22.50
C TYR A 131 10.71 0.52 -22.06
N VAL A 132 10.84 1.63 -22.79
CA VAL A 132 10.10 2.87 -22.52
C VAL A 132 8.86 2.89 -23.41
N PHE A 133 7.71 3.16 -22.80
CA PHE A 133 6.41 3.27 -23.47
C PHE A 133 6.04 4.75 -23.59
N ALA A 134 5.71 5.17 -24.81
CA ALA A 134 5.35 6.55 -25.11
C ALA A 134 3.84 6.77 -24.97
N MET A 135 3.41 7.98 -24.62
CA MET A 135 2.00 8.39 -24.50
C MET A 135 1.19 8.11 -25.77
N HIS A 136 1.86 8.16 -26.94
CA HIS A 136 1.25 7.83 -28.21
C HIS A 136 0.70 6.39 -28.26
N SER A 137 1.38 5.41 -27.66
CA SER A 137 0.96 4.01 -27.68
C SER A 137 0.00 3.63 -26.55
N LEU A 138 -0.21 4.52 -25.57
CA LEU A 138 -1.03 4.21 -24.41
C LEU A 138 -2.52 4.21 -24.74
N THR A 139 -3.23 3.30 -24.09
CA THR A 139 -4.69 3.20 -24.11
C THR A 139 -5.25 3.24 -22.68
N PRO A 140 -6.49 3.73 -22.50
CA PRO A 140 -7.11 3.81 -21.17
C PRO A 140 -7.31 2.42 -20.55
N GLU A 141 -7.49 1.39 -21.36
CA GLU A 141 -7.75 0.02 -20.91
C GLU A 141 -6.54 -0.92 -21.04
N GLY A 142 -5.36 -0.40 -21.36
CA GLY A 142 -4.13 -1.20 -21.58
C GLY A 142 -3.38 -1.59 -20.31
N GLY A 143 -4.02 -1.52 -19.15
CA GLY A 143 -3.41 -1.85 -17.86
C GLY A 143 -2.20 -0.97 -17.50
N ASN A 144 -1.30 -1.53 -16.70
CA ASN A 144 -0.11 -0.85 -16.16
C ASN A 144 0.86 -0.42 -17.28
N VAL A 145 1.47 0.74 -17.10
CA VAL A 145 2.59 1.25 -17.91
C VAL A 145 3.89 0.98 -17.15
N ALA A 146 4.71 0.07 -17.65
CA ALA A 146 5.89 -0.40 -16.93
C ALA A 146 6.94 0.69 -16.71
N LEU A 147 7.20 1.52 -17.72
CA LEU A 147 8.21 2.57 -17.68
C LEU A 147 7.91 3.67 -18.71
N MET A 148 7.97 4.92 -18.27
CA MET A 148 7.91 6.10 -19.13
C MET A 148 9.14 6.99 -18.90
N ASP A 149 9.57 7.68 -19.97
CA ASP A 149 10.63 8.69 -19.95
C ASP A 149 9.98 10.04 -20.27
N ILE A 150 9.82 10.86 -19.24
CA ILE A 150 8.95 12.03 -19.26
C ILE A 150 9.71 13.32 -18.97
N VAL A 151 9.16 14.44 -19.43
CA VAL A 151 9.57 15.79 -19.04
C VAL A 151 8.40 16.48 -18.34
N VAL A 152 8.68 17.13 -17.22
CA VAL A 152 7.69 17.91 -16.45
C VAL A 152 7.41 19.23 -17.16
N LEU A 153 6.15 19.49 -17.49
CA LEU A 153 5.68 20.72 -18.12
C LEU A 153 5.06 21.70 -17.12
N GLN A 154 4.34 21.18 -16.13
CA GLN A 154 3.61 21.98 -15.16
C GLN A 154 3.60 21.28 -13.80
N VAL A 155 3.66 22.05 -12.72
CA VAL A 155 3.64 21.52 -11.35
C VAL A 155 2.55 22.24 -10.56
N HIS A 156 1.52 21.50 -10.14
CA HIS A 156 0.48 22.05 -9.26
C HIS A 156 0.91 21.99 -7.77
N PRO A 157 0.27 22.77 -6.89
CA PRO A 157 0.49 22.68 -5.44
C PRO A 157 0.16 21.28 -4.89
N VAL A 158 0.75 20.95 -3.73
CA VAL A 158 0.34 19.74 -2.98
C VAL A 158 -1.06 19.95 -2.42
N ALA A 159 -1.87 18.91 -2.49
CA ALA A 159 -3.16 18.84 -1.83
C ALA A 159 -3.29 17.56 -1.02
N TYR A 160 -4.25 17.53 -0.10
CA TYR A 160 -4.44 16.45 0.86
C TYR A 160 -5.87 15.91 0.80
N PHE A 161 -6.00 14.59 0.91
CA PHE A 161 -7.27 13.92 1.16
C PHE A 161 -7.22 13.20 2.50
N GLU A 162 -8.30 13.32 3.25
CA GLU A 162 -8.50 12.55 4.47
C GLU A 162 -9.51 11.44 4.20
N PHE A 163 -9.14 10.22 4.55
CA PHE A 163 -9.98 9.04 4.44
C PHE A 163 -10.56 8.70 5.81
N ARG A 164 -11.89 8.64 5.89
CA ARG A 164 -12.62 8.27 7.11
C ARG A 164 -13.50 7.06 6.86
N ILE A 165 -13.71 6.25 7.88
CA ILE A 165 -14.69 5.16 7.85
C ILE A 165 -15.89 5.67 8.64
N GLY A 166 -17.04 5.76 7.98
CA GLY A 166 -18.28 6.13 8.67
C GLY A 166 -18.87 4.96 9.45
N PRO A 167 -19.94 5.21 10.23
CA PRO A 167 -20.59 4.20 11.05
C PRO A 167 -21.11 3.01 10.22
N ASP A 168 -21.46 3.24 8.96
CA ASP A 168 -21.96 2.23 8.02
C ASP A 168 -20.84 1.33 7.45
N GLY A 169 -19.58 1.53 7.86
CA GLY A 169 -18.40 0.85 7.29
C GLY A 169 -17.94 1.42 5.95
N ASN A 170 -18.67 2.39 5.38
CA ASN A 170 -18.32 3.05 4.13
C ASN A 170 -17.12 3.99 4.31
N LYS A 171 -16.21 4.00 3.32
CA LYS A 171 -15.06 4.90 3.27
C LYS A 171 -15.47 6.22 2.63
N TYR A 172 -15.34 7.31 3.38
CA TYR A 172 -15.55 8.68 2.94
C TYR A 172 -14.20 9.34 2.69
N GLN A 173 -14.14 10.14 1.63
CA GLN A 173 -12.98 10.94 1.26
C GLN A 173 -13.34 12.41 1.42
N GLU A 174 -12.60 13.12 2.27
CA GLU A 174 -12.78 14.55 2.52
C GLU A 174 -11.61 15.35 1.94
N GLY A 175 -11.92 16.40 1.20
CA GLY A 175 -10.95 17.24 0.47
C GLY A 175 -11.34 17.45 -1.00
N PRO A 176 -10.40 17.88 -1.86
CA PRO A 176 -8.99 18.13 -1.56
C PRO A 176 -8.79 19.40 -0.71
N ARG A 177 -7.88 19.33 0.27
CA ARG A 177 -7.45 20.49 1.08
C ARG A 177 -6.09 20.98 0.63
N ASN A 178 -5.86 22.29 0.68
CA ASN A 178 -4.52 22.85 0.49
C ASN A 178 -3.66 22.67 1.76
N ASP A 179 -2.40 23.13 1.71
CA ASP A 179 -1.47 22.99 2.84
C ASP A 179 -1.88 23.80 4.08
N ALA A 180 -2.41 25.02 3.88
CA ALA A 180 -2.87 25.86 4.98
C ALA A 180 -4.09 25.27 5.70
N ASP A 181 -5.09 24.83 4.93
CA ASP A 181 -6.30 24.18 5.45
C ASP A 181 -5.94 22.90 6.21
N GLU A 182 -5.05 22.06 5.66
CA GLU A 182 -4.62 20.84 6.36
C GLU A 182 -3.81 21.15 7.63
N ALA A 183 -2.99 22.22 7.65
CA ALA A 183 -2.31 22.66 8.85
C ALA A 183 -3.31 23.05 9.95
N THR A 184 -4.40 23.76 9.61
CA THR A 184 -5.46 24.10 10.58
C THR A 184 -6.22 22.85 11.07
N CYS A 185 -6.54 21.90 10.18
CA CYS A 185 -7.18 20.65 10.58
C CYS A 185 -6.28 19.82 11.50
N ARG A 186 -4.97 19.77 11.21
CA ARG A 186 -3.97 19.08 12.03
C ARG A 186 -3.87 19.71 13.41
N GLU A 187 -3.81 21.03 13.49
CA GLU A 187 -3.80 21.77 14.75
C GLU A 187 -5.04 21.49 15.59
N ASN A 188 -6.22 21.58 14.98
CA ASN A 188 -7.48 21.33 15.67
C ASN A 188 -7.59 19.88 16.18
N TRP A 189 -7.14 18.90 15.38
CA TRP A 189 -7.10 17.51 15.82
C TRP A 189 -6.09 17.31 16.95
N ARG A 190 -4.88 17.89 16.85
CA ARG A 190 -3.86 17.80 17.88
C ARG A 190 -4.36 18.38 19.21
N ARG A 191 -4.96 19.57 19.18
CA ARG A 191 -5.55 20.20 20.37
C ARG A 191 -6.64 19.36 21.01
N LYS A 192 -7.51 18.74 20.20
CA LYS A 192 -8.56 17.83 20.70
C LYS A 192 -7.97 16.59 21.36
N ARG A 193 -6.95 16.00 20.74
CA ARG A 193 -6.26 14.82 21.25
C ARG A 193 -5.51 15.11 22.56
N GLU A 194 -4.72 16.19 22.59
CA GLU A 194 -4.00 16.63 23.79
C GLU A 194 -4.96 16.92 24.96
N ALA A 195 -6.12 17.54 24.69
CA ALA A 195 -7.14 17.77 25.71
C ALA A 195 -7.77 16.46 26.23
N ALA A 196 -8.01 15.48 25.35
CA ALA A 196 -8.52 14.17 25.76
C ALA A 196 -7.49 13.39 26.59
N GLU A 197 -6.23 13.35 26.13
CA GLU A 197 -5.10 12.75 26.84
C GLU A 197 -4.92 13.36 28.22
N SER A 198 -4.90 14.70 28.32
CA SER A 198 -4.77 15.41 29.60
C SER A 198 -5.90 15.06 30.57
N LYS A 199 -7.15 14.99 30.09
CA LYS A 199 -8.31 14.67 30.94
C LYS A 199 -8.26 13.23 31.47
N LEU A 200 -7.90 12.27 30.62
CA LEU A 200 -7.81 10.86 30.99
C LEU A 200 -6.62 10.60 31.91
N ASN A 201 -5.46 11.21 31.63
CA ASN A 201 -4.29 11.15 32.50
C ASN A 201 -4.57 11.78 33.88
N GLU A 202 -5.25 12.93 33.95
CA GLU A 202 -5.60 13.54 35.24
C GLU A 202 -6.54 12.64 36.07
N ALA A 203 -7.50 11.97 35.42
CA ALA A 203 -8.38 11.00 36.09
C ALA A 203 -7.59 9.80 36.64
N HIS A 204 -6.66 9.28 35.84
CA HIS A 204 -5.75 8.21 36.26
C HIS A 204 -4.84 8.64 37.40
N GLU A 205 -4.19 9.81 37.30
CA GLU A 205 -3.28 10.32 38.33
C GLU A 205 -4.00 10.51 39.65
N LYS A 206 -5.24 11.02 39.64
CA LYS A 206 -6.10 11.09 40.84
C LYS A 206 -6.37 9.71 41.42
N ASN A 207 -6.60 8.70 40.58
CA ASN A 207 -6.79 7.33 41.04
C ASN A 207 -5.53 6.76 41.70
N VAL A 208 -4.36 6.93 41.07
CA VAL A 208 -3.07 6.50 41.63
C VAL A 208 -2.77 7.21 42.93
N ALA A 209 -2.90 8.54 42.97
CA ALA A 209 -2.69 9.34 44.17
C ALA A 209 -3.61 8.90 45.32
N ARG A 210 -4.87 8.53 45.01
CA ARG A 210 -5.80 7.95 45.97
C ARG A 210 -5.26 6.64 46.55
N TYR A 211 -4.82 5.69 45.73
CA TYR A 211 -4.25 4.43 46.20
C TYR A 211 -2.94 4.60 46.98
N LEU A 212 -2.06 5.50 46.56
CA LEU A 212 -0.85 5.84 47.31
C LEU A 212 -1.19 6.45 48.67
N SER A 213 -2.20 7.32 48.74
CA SER A 213 -2.67 7.87 50.03
C SER A 213 -3.23 6.79 50.95
N TYR A 214 -3.83 5.72 50.40
CA TYR A 214 -4.27 4.57 51.18
C TYR A 214 -3.06 3.77 51.70
N ALA A 215 -2.06 3.52 50.85
CA ALA A 215 -0.83 2.83 51.23
C ALA A 215 -0.09 3.59 52.36
N ASP A 216 0.03 4.91 52.27
CA ASP A 216 0.69 5.72 53.30
C ASP A 216 -0.05 5.67 54.65
N ARG A 217 -1.39 5.68 54.64
CA ARG A 217 -2.20 5.51 55.87
C ARG A 217 -2.03 4.13 56.49
N LEU A 218 -1.90 3.10 55.65
CA LEU A 218 -1.66 1.73 56.10
C LEU A 218 -0.26 1.59 56.71
N ASP A 219 0.76 2.20 56.11
CA ASP A 219 2.13 2.22 56.65
C ASP A 219 2.20 2.93 58.00
N GLN A 220 1.50 4.06 58.17
CA GLN A 220 1.41 4.74 59.46
C GLN A 220 0.80 3.82 60.55
N LYS A 221 -0.19 3.01 60.19
CA LYS A 221 -0.84 2.07 61.11
C LYS A 221 0.01 0.83 61.40
N ALA A 222 0.90 0.49 60.48
CA ALA A 222 1.82 -0.63 60.56
C ALA A 222 3.11 -0.32 61.33
N SER A 223 3.36 0.94 61.69
CA SER A 223 4.63 1.43 62.27
C SER A 223 5.14 0.71 63.53
N LEU A 224 4.29 -0.05 64.23
CA LEU A 224 4.66 -0.89 65.40
C LEU A 224 4.25 -2.36 65.26
N ALA A 225 3.85 -2.79 64.06
CA ALA A 225 3.31 -4.13 63.83
C ALA A 225 4.43 -5.13 63.52
N THR A 226 4.36 -6.32 64.12
CA THR A 226 5.15 -7.47 63.70
C THR A 226 4.65 -7.98 62.36
N VAL A 227 5.54 -8.02 61.37
CA VAL A 227 5.26 -8.51 60.03
C VAL A 227 5.21 -10.04 60.05
N SER A 228 4.09 -10.61 59.63
CA SER A 228 3.96 -12.05 59.36
C SER A 228 4.80 -12.42 58.14
N GLU A 229 5.43 -13.61 58.12
CA GLU A 229 6.22 -14.08 56.98
C GLU A 229 5.37 -14.26 55.70
N GLU A 230 4.09 -14.57 55.86
CA GLU A 230 3.17 -14.81 54.74
C GLU A 230 2.06 -13.75 54.63
N PRO A 231 1.64 -13.42 53.38
CA PRO A 231 0.51 -12.53 53.14
C PRO A 231 -0.82 -13.18 53.59
N PRO A 232 -1.77 -12.40 54.12
CA PRO A 232 -3.10 -12.91 54.44
C PRO A 232 -3.90 -13.37 53.20
N ASP A 233 -4.63 -14.48 53.32
CA ASP A 233 -5.43 -15.09 52.22
C ASP A 233 -6.51 -14.16 51.65
N ASN A 234 -6.93 -13.15 52.40
CA ASN A 234 -8.01 -12.23 52.02
C ASN A 234 -7.50 -10.90 51.45
N ILE A 235 -6.23 -10.78 51.09
CA ILE A 235 -5.64 -9.51 50.65
C ILE A 235 -6.27 -8.95 49.37
N ASP A 236 -6.64 -9.82 48.43
CA ASP A 236 -7.31 -9.43 47.19
C ASP A 236 -8.69 -8.85 47.48
N THR A 237 -9.48 -9.51 48.36
CA THR A 237 -10.80 -8.99 48.75
C THR A 237 -10.71 -7.64 49.46
N LEU A 238 -9.67 -7.43 50.27
CA LEU A 238 -9.44 -6.15 50.94
C LEU A 238 -9.03 -5.06 49.95
N TYR A 239 -8.30 -5.41 48.88
CA TYR A 239 -7.96 -4.49 47.81
C TYR A 239 -9.21 -4.09 47.00
N ASP A 240 -10.07 -5.05 46.66
CA ASP A 240 -11.32 -4.79 45.93
C ASP A 240 -12.27 -3.88 46.75
N GLU A 241 -12.33 -4.06 48.07
CA GLU A 241 -13.11 -3.17 48.94
C GLU A 241 -12.58 -1.71 48.99
N LEU A 242 -11.33 -1.46 48.58
CA LEU A 242 -10.76 -0.10 48.48
C LEU A 242 -11.15 0.62 47.17
N GLU A 243 -11.62 -0.09 46.14
CA GLU A 243 -12.09 0.52 44.89
C GLU A 243 -13.28 1.47 45.15
N GLN A 244 -14.16 1.04 46.04
CA GLN A 244 -15.36 1.76 46.46
C GLN A 244 -15.01 2.82 47.52
N SER A 245 -15.26 4.10 47.20
CA SER A 245 -14.82 5.22 48.05
C SER A 245 -15.48 5.28 49.43
N ASP A 246 -16.67 4.72 49.57
CA ASP A 246 -17.52 4.71 50.77
C ASP A 246 -17.15 3.58 51.76
N SER A 247 -16.67 2.45 51.27
CA SER A 247 -16.12 1.36 52.09
C SER A 247 -14.66 1.60 52.48
N ALA A 248 -13.87 2.28 51.63
CA ALA A 248 -12.43 2.44 51.82
C ALA A 248 -12.06 3.00 53.21
N GLY A 249 -12.76 4.02 53.70
CA GLY A 249 -12.52 4.59 55.05
C GLY A 249 -12.78 3.59 56.18
N ARG A 250 -13.79 2.72 56.05
CA ARG A 250 -14.13 1.69 57.03
C ARG A 250 -13.10 0.56 57.04
N VAL A 251 -12.62 0.16 55.86
CA VAL A 251 -11.57 -0.86 55.70
C VAL A 251 -10.27 -0.38 56.33
N LEU A 252 -9.81 0.82 55.97
CA LEU A 252 -8.58 1.42 56.51
C LEU A 252 -8.63 1.57 58.04
N SER A 253 -9.79 1.95 58.61
CA SER A 253 -9.96 2.11 60.06
C SER A 253 -10.03 0.80 60.84
N ARG A 254 -10.61 -0.27 60.27
CA ARG A 254 -10.75 -1.58 60.94
C ARG A 254 -9.51 -2.48 60.80
N MET A 255 -8.62 -2.19 59.86
CA MET A 255 -7.44 -3.02 59.56
C MET A 255 -6.52 -3.25 60.78
N ARG A 256 -6.01 -4.48 60.97
CA ARG A 256 -4.93 -4.77 61.93
C ARG A 256 -3.58 -4.40 61.33
N GLY A 257 -2.60 -4.06 62.19
CA GLY A 257 -1.28 -3.59 61.74
C GLY A 257 -0.50 -4.61 60.88
N SER A 258 -0.59 -5.91 61.20
CA SER A 258 0.10 -6.96 60.42
C SER A 258 -0.46 -7.11 59.00
N THR A 259 -1.78 -7.01 58.83
CA THR A 259 -2.45 -7.03 57.51
C THR A 259 -2.23 -5.74 56.73
N ALA A 260 -2.08 -4.60 57.42
CA ALA A 260 -1.87 -3.29 56.79
C ALA A 260 -0.56 -3.21 55.99
N VAL A 261 0.53 -3.82 56.50
CA VAL A 261 1.82 -3.92 55.81
C VAL A 261 1.67 -4.61 54.45
N TRP A 262 1.03 -5.77 54.47
CA TRP A 262 0.86 -6.57 53.27
C TRP A 262 -0.02 -5.85 52.25
N LEU A 263 -1.12 -5.21 52.67
CA LEU A 263 -2.00 -4.49 51.75
C LEU A 263 -1.31 -3.25 51.14
N ALA A 264 -0.50 -2.50 51.91
CA ALA A 264 0.26 -1.37 51.37
C ALA A 264 1.27 -1.81 50.31
N ARG A 265 1.96 -2.95 50.54
CA ARG A 265 2.85 -3.57 49.54
C ARG A 265 2.08 -4.03 48.31
N TYR A 266 0.95 -4.72 48.51
CA TYR A 266 0.08 -5.21 47.45
C TYR A 266 -0.42 -4.06 46.56
N ILE A 267 -0.85 -2.93 47.15
CA ILE A 267 -1.26 -1.73 46.39
C ILE A 267 -0.13 -1.24 45.48
N ARG A 268 1.09 -1.07 46.01
CA ARG A 268 2.22 -0.57 45.21
C ARG A 268 2.64 -1.53 44.11
N GLU A 269 2.72 -2.82 44.43
CA GLU A 269 3.03 -3.87 43.46
C GLU A 269 1.96 -3.94 42.36
N ARG A 270 0.68 -3.75 42.71
CA ARG A 270 -0.41 -3.73 41.73
C ARG A 270 -0.36 -2.51 40.83
N LEU A 271 -0.10 -1.32 41.39
CA LEU A 271 0.07 -0.09 40.62
C LEU A 271 1.25 -0.19 39.63
N GLU A 272 2.36 -0.82 40.04
CA GLU A 272 3.53 -1.05 39.18
C GLU A 272 3.22 -2.07 38.08
N LYS A 273 2.62 -3.22 38.43
CA LYS A 273 2.24 -4.26 37.45
C LYS A 273 1.23 -3.78 36.43
N ASP A 274 0.27 -2.96 36.85
CA ASP A 274 -0.81 -2.50 35.97
C ASP A 274 -0.40 -1.28 35.12
N GLN A 275 0.77 -0.67 35.35
CA GLN A 275 1.19 0.57 34.67
C GLN A 275 1.16 0.46 33.13
N GLU A 276 1.72 -0.62 32.56
CA GLU A 276 1.70 -0.81 31.11
C GLU A 276 0.29 -1.08 30.58
N ARG A 277 -0.49 -1.93 31.29
CA ARG A 277 -1.88 -2.22 30.91
C ARG A 277 -2.71 -0.95 30.87
N VAL A 278 -2.60 -0.10 31.88
CA VAL A 278 -3.39 1.13 31.94
C VAL A 278 -2.91 2.14 30.91
N ARG A 279 -1.60 2.21 30.60
CA ARG A 279 -1.10 3.01 29.48
C ARG A 279 -1.76 2.60 28.15
N ASP A 280 -1.87 1.30 27.89
CA ASP A 280 -2.52 0.79 26.68
C ASP A 280 -4.03 1.06 26.68
N GLU A 281 -4.70 0.99 27.84
CA GLU A 281 -6.12 1.34 28.00
C GLU A 281 -6.37 2.82 27.73
N LEU A 282 -5.55 3.71 28.32
CA LEU A 282 -5.60 5.14 28.07
C LEU A 282 -5.38 5.45 26.59
N GLU A 283 -4.40 4.81 25.94
CA GLU A 283 -4.17 5.01 24.51
C GLU A 283 -5.37 4.56 23.66
N LYS A 284 -6.03 3.46 24.01
CA LYS A 284 -7.27 3.01 23.35
C LYS A 284 -8.40 4.01 23.53
N GLU A 285 -8.65 4.47 24.76
CA GLU A 285 -9.69 5.48 25.04
C GLU A 285 -9.43 6.79 24.30
N VAL A 286 -8.17 7.25 24.24
CA VAL A 286 -7.78 8.42 23.45
C VAL A 286 -8.05 8.20 21.97
N ASN A 287 -7.72 7.03 21.43
CA ASN A 287 -7.98 6.69 20.03
C ASN A 287 -9.48 6.53 19.73
N GLU A 288 -10.31 6.14 20.70
CA GLU A 288 -11.77 6.10 20.56
C GLU A 288 -12.37 7.52 20.55
N LEU A 289 -11.91 8.40 21.44
CA LEU A 289 -12.35 9.79 21.51
C LEU A 289 -11.83 10.63 20.33
N CYS A 290 -10.60 10.36 19.91
CA CYS A 290 -9.88 11.09 18.88
C CYS A 290 -9.12 10.13 17.95
N PRO A 291 -9.83 9.48 17.00
CA PRO A 291 -9.23 8.48 16.14
C PRO A 291 -8.10 9.05 15.27
N PRO A 292 -7.07 8.23 14.97
CA PRO A 292 -5.97 8.64 14.12
C PRO A 292 -6.48 8.95 12.71
N ARG A 293 -6.05 10.09 12.17
CA ARG A 293 -6.45 10.55 10.84
C ARG A 293 -5.66 9.81 9.77
N VAL A 294 -6.35 9.26 8.76
CA VAL A 294 -5.72 8.64 7.58
C VAL A 294 -5.65 9.68 6.47
N ILE A 295 -4.52 10.38 6.36
CA ILE A 295 -4.33 11.46 5.38
C ILE A 295 -3.37 10.99 4.30
N ARG A 296 -3.67 11.31 3.04
CA ARG A 296 -2.72 11.14 1.92
C ARG A 296 -2.50 12.46 1.21
N SER A 297 -1.23 12.78 0.98
CA SER A 297 -0.84 13.88 0.13
C SER A 297 -0.91 13.45 -1.33
N PHE A 298 -1.19 14.39 -2.23
CA PHE A 298 -1.04 14.17 -3.66
C PHE A 298 -0.65 15.47 -4.36
N ARG A 299 -0.11 15.32 -5.57
CA ARG A 299 0.18 16.44 -6.47
C ARG A 299 -0.13 16.02 -7.89
N VAL A 300 -0.66 16.94 -8.68
CA VAL A 300 -0.80 16.75 -10.13
C VAL A 300 0.34 17.46 -10.83
N ILE A 301 0.96 16.80 -11.80
CA ILE A 301 1.94 17.42 -12.71
C ILE A 301 1.53 17.20 -14.16
N GLY A 302 1.70 18.23 -14.99
CA GLY A 302 1.59 18.10 -16.44
C GLY A 302 2.91 17.56 -17.00
N ILE A 303 2.84 16.56 -17.87
CA ILE A 303 4.02 15.85 -18.40
C ILE A 303 3.89 15.59 -19.90
N GLN A 304 5.04 15.39 -20.56
CA GLN A 304 5.13 14.93 -21.95
C GLN A 304 6.22 13.88 -22.12
N ASP A 305 6.18 13.11 -23.22
CA ASP A 305 7.26 12.20 -23.58
C ASP A 305 8.57 12.95 -23.81
N SER A 306 9.67 12.48 -23.20
CA SER A 306 11.02 13.03 -23.46
C SER A 306 11.54 12.63 -24.85
N ARG A 307 11.05 11.51 -25.41
CA ARG A 307 11.54 10.95 -26.67
C ARG A 307 10.44 10.94 -27.71
N THR A 308 10.53 11.85 -28.67
CA THR A 308 9.49 12.08 -29.69
C THR A 308 9.97 11.73 -31.11
N SER A 309 11.13 11.10 -31.24
CA SER A 309 11.73 10.78 -32.55
C SER A 309 10.94 9.73 -33.35
N LYS A 310 10.23 8.81 -32.67
CA LYS A 310 9.42 7.78 -33.32
C LYS A 310 7.97 8.20 -33.58
N PHE A 311 7.42 9.06 -32.72
CA PHE A 311 6.02 9.47 -32.75
C PHE A 311 5.89 10.94 -32.37
N PRO A 312 5.01 11.71 -33.04
CA PRO A 312 4.82 13.12 -32.71
C PRO A 312 4.26 13.27 -31.28
N ALA A 313 4.71 14.32 -30.58
CA ALA A 313 4.29 14.68 -29.22
C ALA A 313 2.87 15.28 -29.19
N ASN A 314 1.91 14.58 -29.78
CA ASN A 314 0.54 15.07 -29.87
C ASN A 314 -0.20 15.02 -28.53
N ARG A 315 0.24 14.14 -27.62
CA ARG A 315 -0.34 13.92 -26.30
C ARG A 315 0.51 14.51 -25.19
N THR A 316 -0.13 15.21 -24.27
CA THR A 316 0.37 15.48 -22.92
C THR A 316 -0.39 14.62 -21.92
N ALA A 317 0.11 14.51 -20.69
CA ALA A 317 -0.63 13.83 -19.63
C ALA A 317 -0.65 14.63 -18.33
N GLN A 318 -1.78 14.52 -17.61
CA GLN A 318 -1.85 14.88 -16.20
C GLN A 318 -1.51 13.64 -15.38
N LEU A 319 -0.42 13.72 -14.62
CA LEU A 319 0.03 12.65 -13.75
C LEU A 319 -0.25 13.02 -12.29
N THR A 320 -1.21 12.29 -11.70
CA THR A 320 -1.49 12.37 -10.27
C THR A 320 -0.51 11.51 -9.49
N ILE A 321 0.26 12.14 -8.62
CA ILE A 321 1.27 11.52 -7.77
C ILE A 321 0.71 11.46 -6.35
N TRP A 322 0.40 10.26 -5.87
CA TRP A 322 0.04 10.03 -4.47
C TRP A 322 1.26 9.93 -3.57
N ASP A 323 1.08 10.27 -2.30
CA ASP A 323 2.09 10.28 -1.24
C ASP A 323 3.34 11.07 -1.64
N VAL A 324 3.10 12.20 -2.33
CA VAL A 324 4.15 13.02 -2.94
C VAL A 324 5.15 13.54 -1.90
N VAL A 325 4.70 13.80 -0.67
CA VAL A 325 5.55 14.30 0.44
C VAL A 325 6.58 13.26 0.88
N ASP A 326 6.41 11.98 0.55
CA ASP A 326 7.38 10.92 0.85
C ASP A 326 8.41 10.72 -0.28
N LEU A 327 8.13 11.28 -1.45
CA LEU A 327 8.98 11.12 -2.63
C LEU A 327 10.17 12.10 -2.60
N ARG A 328 11.40 11.59 -2.71
CA ARG A 328 12.62 12.41 -2.83
C ARG A 328 13.30 12.13 -4.17
N LEU A 329 13.34 13.15 -5.04
CA LEU A 329 13.94 13.05 -6.38
C LEU A 329 15.30 13.74 -6.52
N ALA A 330 15.60 14.68 -5.62
CA ALA A 330 16.86 15.40 -5.59
C ALA A 330 17.30 15.56 -4.13
N GLU A 331 18.60 15.46 -3.88
CA GLU A 331 19.15 15.51 -2.53
C GLU A 331 19.10 16.92 -1.93
N ASP A 332 19.25 17.94 -2.77
CA ASP A 332 19.28 19.36 -2.45
C ASP A 332 17.89 20.02 -2.32
N LYS A 333 16.82 19.28 -2.66
CA LYS A 333 15.45 19.80 -2.66
C LYS A 333 14.59 19.12 -1.57
N PRO A 334 13.55 19.79 -1.07
CA PRO A 334 12.62 19.17 -0.13
C PRO A 334 11.89 18.00 -0.77
N ARG A 335 11.35 17.11 0.07
CA ARG A 335 10.53 16.00 -0.41
C ARG A 335 9.27 16.51 -1.12
N GLY A 336 8.82 15.77 -2.12
CA GLY A 336 7.71 16.13 -3.00
C GLY A 336 7.99 17.31 -3.92
N TYR A 337 9.23 17.80 -4.02
CA TYR A 337 9.59 18.87 -4.92
C TYR A 337 9.71 18.37 -6.36
N PHE A 338 9.14 19.15 -7.28
CA PHE A 338 9.19 18.97 -8.72
C PHE A 338 9.38 20.35 -9.35
N GLU A 339 10.04 20.38 -10.50
CA GLU A 339 10.32 21.60 -11.24
C GLU A 339 10.05 21.36 -12.73
N VAL A 340 9.60 22.41 -13.41
CA VAL A 340 9.36 22.38 -14.85
C VAL A 340 10.70 22.13 -15.58
N GLY A 341 10.67 21.30 -16.61
CA GLY A 341 11.84 20.89 -17.38
C GLY A 341 12.58 19.67 -16.83
N TRP A 342 12.24 19.18 -15.63
CA TRP A 342 12.86 17.95 -15.12
C TRP A 342 12.53 16.74 -16.00
N ARG A 343 13.57 16.00 -16.37
CA ARG A 343 13.44 14.71 -17.05
C ARG A 343 13.47 13.58 -16.03
N CYS A 344 12.46 12.72 -16.07
CA CYS A 344 12.31 11.62 -15.12
C CYS A 344 11.97 10.31 -15.83
N LEU A 345 12.55 9.21 -15.35
CA LEU A 345 12.02 7.88 -15.57
C LEU A 345 11.02 7.55 -14.47
N VAL A 346 9.85 7.08 -14.86
CA VAL A 346 8.78 6.70 -13.92
C VAL A 346 8.26 5.32 -14.27
N THR A 347 8.25 4.43 -13.28
CA THR A 347 7.73 3.06 -13.45
C THR A 347 6.32 2.91 -12.90
N ASN A 348 5.64 1.86 -13.38
CA ASN A 348 4.37 1.37 -12.83
C ASN A 348 3.28 2.45 -12.70
N LEU A 349 3.02 3.17 -13.80
CA LEU A 349 1.91 4.11 -13.88
C LEU A 349 0.63 3.40 -14.31
N MET A 350 -0.51 3.91 -13.89
CA MET A 350 -1.82 3.38 -14.29
C MET A 350 -2.63 4.44 -15.02
N PRO A 351 -3.37 4.08 -16.09
CA PRO A 351 -4.43 4.91 -16.62
C PRO A 351 -5.46 5.25 -15.54
N SER A 352 -5.74 6.55 -15.38
CA SER A 352 -6.81 7.08 -14.54
C SER A 352 -7.83 7.83 -15.42
N SER A 353 -8.98 8.20 -14.86
CA SER A 353 -10.01 8.99 -15.57
C SER A 353 -10.28 8.51 -17.00
N LYS A 354 -10.38 7.19 -17.20
CA LYS A 354 -10.37 6.54 -18.52
C LYS A 354 -11.34 7.12 -19.54
N LYS A 355 -12.52 7.58 -19.09
CA LYS A 355 -13.55 8.20 -19.92
C LYS A 355 -13.20 9.60 -20.44
N ALA A 356 -12.24 10.28 -19.82
CA ALA A 356 -11.80 11.63 -20.19
C ALA A 356 -10.59 11.62 -21.14
N TRP A 357 -10.03 10.46 -21.47
CA TRP A 357 -8.88 10.38 -22.36
C TRP A 357 -9.23 10.89 -23.76
N MET A 358 -8.43 11.83 -24.26
CA MET A 358 -8.56 12.33 -25.62
C MET A 358 -7.91 11.40 -26.66
N GLY A 359 -8.19 11.68 -27.94
CA GLY A 359 -7.66 10.96 -29.10
C GLY A 359 -6.14 11.11 -29.28
N HIS A 360 -5.68 11.06 -30.53
CA HIS A 360 -4.25 11.19 -30.88
C HIS A 360 -3.95 12.52 -31.60
N GLU A 361 -4.88 13.46 -31.57
CA GLU A 361 -4.77 14.78 -32.18
C GLU A 361 -3.81 15.67 -31.39
N ARG A 362 -3.25 16.70 -32.03
CA ARG A 362 -2.34 17.63 -31.34
C ARG A 362 -3.05 18.34 -30.20
N GLY A 363 -2.44 18.36 -29.02
CA GLY A 363 -3.03 18.92 -27.81
C GLY A 363 -3.96 17.96 -27.06
N SER A 364 -4.00 16.69 -27.45
CA SER A 364 -4.73 15.66 -26.69
C SER A 364 -4.12 15.48 -25.30
N GLU A 365 -4.96 15.26 -24.31
CA GLU A 365 -4.56 15.04 -22.92
C GLU A 365 -5.02 13.64 -22.48
N ILE A 366 -4.17 12.97 -21.71
CA ILE A 366 -4.48 11.69 -21.06
C ILE A 366 -4.21 11.80 -19.56
N TYR A 367 -4.75 10.86 -18.78
CA TYR A 367 -4.67 10.91 -17.32
C TYR A 367 -3.99 9.66 -16.77
N LEU A 368 -2.93 9.86 -16.00
CA LEU A 368 -2.14 8.82 -15.38
C LEU A 368 -2.09 9.02 -13.87
N VAL A 369 -1.85 7.93 -13.14
CA VAL A 369 -1.70 7.96 -11.69
C VAL A 369 -0.56 7.05 -11.25
N THR A 370 0.18 7.46 -10.22
CA THR A 370 1.19 6.60 -9.59
C THR A 370 0.54 5.46 -8.81
N THR A 371 1.27 4.36 -8.69
CA THR A 371 0.93 3.24 -7.83
C THR A 371 1.92 3.17 -6.67
N ARG A 372 1.62 2.33 -5.66
CA ARG A 372 2.57 2.04 -4.57
C ARG A 372 3.89 1.44 -5.06
N ALA A 373 3.88 0.83 -6.25
CA ALA A 373 5.07 0.25 -6.89
C ALA A 373 5.79 1.23 -7.82
N SER A 374 5.29 2.47 -7.99
CA SER A 374 5.93 3.46 -8.83
C SER A 374 7.27 3.87 -8.24
N LYS A 375 8.32 3.76 -9.06
CA LYS A 375 9.65 4.28 -8.74
C LYS A 375 9.97 5.40 -9.69
N TRP A 376 10.70 6.37 -9.17
CA TRP A 376 11.11 7.56 -9.90
C TRP A 376 12.62 7.65 -9.93
N GLN A 377 13.15 8.08 -11.06
CA GLN A 377 14.55 8.40 -11.21
C GLN A 377 14.67 9.69 -12.02
N LYS A 378 15.19 10.75 -11.40
CA LYS A 378 15.54 11.98 -12.10
C LYS A 378 16.75 11.70 -13.00
N LEU A 379 16.66 12.08 -14.27
CA LEU A 379 17.75 12.03 -15.21
C LEU A 379 18.39 13.42 -15.33
N LYS A 380 19.69 13.46 -15.65
CA LYS A 380 20.32 14.71 -16.07
C LYS A 380 19.70 15.15 -17.39
N THR A 381 19.27 16.40 -17.47
CA THR A 381 18.89 17.00 -18.75
C THR A 381 20.13 16.99 -19.63
N LEU A 382 20.01 16.46 -20.86
CA LEU A 382 21.08 16.57 -21.83
C LEU A 382 21.10 18.05 -22.24
N GLU A 383 22.19 18.75 -21.93
CA GLU A 383 22.45 20.11 -22.42
C GLU A 383 22.55 20.15 -23.95
#